data_AF-A0A1H7FWV0-F1
#
_entry.id   AF-A0A1H7FWV0-F1
#
_cell.length_a   1.000
_cell.length_b   1.000
_cell.length_c   1.000
_cell.angle_alpha   90.00
_cell.angle_beta   90.00
_cell.angle_gamma   90.00
#
_symmetry.space_group_name_H-M   'P 1'
#
loop_
_entity.id
_entity.type
_entity.pdbx_description
1 polymer ?
#
loop_
_entity_poly.entity_id
_entity_poly.type
_entity_poly.pdbx_seq_one_letter_code
_entity_poly.pdbx_strand_id
1 'polypeptide(L)' 'MNHHKLVEHYLIPTVLFCLNIAFVHAIYRLATRPMLVDFEIIVCLFAVLLLCVALYTKTRWLLIGSSVFYLFLLLLVIN' A
#
# COMPACT_ATOMS: atom_id res chain seq x y z
N MET A 1 17.11 22.08 -6.76
CA MET A 1 17.06 21.09 -7.86
C MET A 1 17.20 19.62 -7.42
N ASN A 2 17.05 19.27 -6.13
CA ASN A 2 17.22 17.90 -5.61
C ASN A 2 15.92 17.20 -5.16
N HIS A 3 14.78 17.91 -5.15
CA HIS A 3 13.55 17.33 -4.59
C HIS A 3 12.78 16.41 -5.55
N HIS A 4 12.85 16.63 -6.86
CA HIS A 4 12.22 15.75 -7.85
C HIS A 4 12.87 14.36 -7.92
N LYS A 5 14.21 14.29 -7.88
CA LYS A 5 14.92 13.01 -7.92
C LYS A 5 14.55 12.07 -6.77
N LEU A 6 14.31 12.58 -5.56
CA LEU A 6 13.95 11.73 -4.43
C LEU A 6 12.57 11.08 -4.59
N VAL A 7 11.61 11.83 -5.15
CA VAL A 7 10.24 11.32 -5.35
C VAL A 7 10.24 10.23 -6.41
N GLU A 8 10.87 10.52 -7.54
CA GLU A 8 10.80 9.63 -8.69
C GLU A 8 11.74 8.42 -8.56
N HIS A 9 12.92 8.55 -7.95
CA HIS A 9 13.85 7.42 -7.81
C HIS A 9 13.68 6.59 -6.54
N TYR A 10 13.08 7.12 -5.48
CA TYR A 10 12.97 6.39 -4.21
C TYR A 10 11.51 6.15 -3.81
N LEU A 11 10.67 7.19 -3.76
CA LEU A 11 9.30 7.04 -3.27
C LEU A 11 8.42 6.23 -4.23
N ILE A 12 8.49 6.47 -5.54
CA ILE A 12 7.71 5.70 -6.53
C ILE A 12 8.02 4.20 -6.45
N PRO A 13 9.28 3.74 -6.53
CA PRO A 13 9.58 2.31 -6.40
C PRO A 13 9.21 1.74 -5.03
N THR A 14 9.33 2.50 -3.94
CA THR A 14 8.85 2.04 -2.62
C THR A 14 7.34 1.85 -2.59
N VAL A 15 6.55 2.78 -3.14
CA VAL A 15 5.09 2.64 -3.19
C VAL A 15 4.67 1.49 -4.12
N LEU A 16 5.34 1.31 -5.25
CA LEU A 16 5.13 0.15 -6.13
C LEU A 16 5.43 -1.17 -5.41
N PHE A 17 6.47 -1.21 -4.58
CA PHE A 17 6.81 -2.38 -3.77
C PHE A 17 5.73 -2.67 -2.71
N CYS A 18 5.27 -1.64 -1.99
CA CYS A 18 4.16 -1.78 -1.04
C CYS A 18 2.88 -2.27 -1.75
N LEU A 19 2.59 -1.72 -2.93
CA LEU A 19 1.43 -2.12 -3.74
C LEU A 19 1.53 -3.59 -4.16
N ASN A 20 2.71 -4.06 -4.54
CA ASN A 20 2.95 -5.45 -4.90
C ASN A 20 2.68 -6.39 -3.72
N ILE A 21 3.22 -6.09 -2.54
CA ILE A 21 2.98 -6.87 -1.32
C ILE A 21 1.47 -6.91 -0.99
N ALA A 22 0.79 -5.77 -1.07
CA ALA A 22 -0.64 -5.69 -0.80
C ALA A 22 -1.45 -6.58 -1.74
N PHE A 23 -1.09 -6.57 -3.03
CA PHE A 23 -1.74 -7.40 -4.05
C PHE A 23 -1.52 -8.89 -3.82
N VAL A 24 -0.27 -9.30 -3.52
CA VAL A 24 0.06 -10.69 -3.21
C VAL A 24 -0.68 -11.16 -1.95
N HIS A 25 -0.72 -10.32 -0.91
CA HIS A 25 -1.43 -10.63 0.33
C HIS A 25 -2.94 -10.79 0.08
N ALA A 26 -3.55 -9.90 -0.71
CA ALA A 26 -4.95 -10.00 -1.08
C ALA A 26 -5.26 -11.30 -1.85
N ILE A 27 -4.42 -11.68 -2.82
CA ILE A 27 -4.57 -12.95 -3.55
C ILE A 27 -4.44 -14.14 -2.60
N TYR A 28 -3.44 -14.14 -1.73
CA TYR A 28 -3.21 -15.23 -0.78
C TYR A 28 -4.41 -15.42 0.16
N ARG A 29 -4.96 -14.33 0.71
CA ARG A 29 -6.16 -14.37 1.56
C ARG A 29 -7.39 -14.84 0.78
N LEU A 30 -7.57 -14.38 -0.46
CA LEU A 30 -8.67 -14.80 -1.32
C LEU A 30 -8.60 -16.32 -1.62
N ALA A 31 -7.40 -16.83 -1.85
CA ALA A 31 -7.15 -18.25 -2.11
C ALA A 31 -7.35 -19.13 -0.87
N THR A 32 -7.00 -18.63 0.33
CA THR A 32 -7.10 -19.40 1.58
C THR A 32 -8.46 -19.30 2.26
N ARG A 33 -9.18 -18.18 2.14
CA ARG A 33 -10.51 -17.97 2.73
C ARG A 33 -11.45 -17.25 1.76
N PRO A 34 -12.01 -17.94 0.75
CA PRO A 34 -12.84 -17.33 -0.28
C PRO A 34 -14.22 -16.86 0.17
N MET A 35 -14.68 -17.21 1.39
CA MET A 35 -16.10 -17.12 1.76
C MET A 35 -16.43 -16.11 2.87
N LEU A 36 -15.43 -15.51 3.52
CA LEU A 36 -15.62 -14.44 4.50
C LEU A 36 -14.90 -13.20 3.98
N VAL A 37 -15.68 -12.19 3.59
CA VAL A 37 -15.15 -10.83 3.39
C VAL A 37 -14.77 -10.31 4.76
N ASP A 38 -13.58 -10.68 5.20
CA ASP A 38 -13.03 -10.23 6.46
C ASP A 38 -12.70 -8.74 6.34
N PHE A 39 -12.91 -8.01 7.44
CA PHE A 39 -12.58 -6.59 7.57
C PHE A 39 -11.16 -6.27 7.07
N GLU A 40 -10.23 -7.22 7.24
CA GLU A 40 -8.84 -7.12 6.76
C GLU A 40 -8.71 -7.00 5.24
N ILE A 41 -9.56 -7.66 4.43
CA ILE A 41 -9.52 -7.54 2.96
C ILE A 41 -9.98 -6.15 2.54
N ILE A 42 -11.03 -5.62 3.17
CA ILE A 42 -11.55 -4.28 2.90
C ILE A 42 -10.48 -3.23 3.25
N VAL A 43 -9.82 -3.40 4.39
CA VAL A 43 -8.76 -2.52 4.86
C VAL A 43 -7.52 -2.60 3.95
N CYS A 44 -7.15 -3.78 3.47
CA CYS A 44 -6.05 -3.96 2.53
C CYS A 44 -6.36 -3.31 1.17
N LEU A 45 -7.59 -3.49 0.65
CA LEU A 45 -8.08 -2.79 -0.55
C LEU A 45 -8.08 -1.27 -0.40
N PHE A 46 -8.48 -0.76 0.77
CA PHE A 46 -8.45 0.66 1.08
C PHE A 46 -7.02 1.21 1.08
N ALA A 47 -6.06 0.47 1.66
CA ALA A 47 -4.66 0.85 1.64
C ALA A 47 -4.06 0.83 0.22
N VAL A 48 -4.46 -0.14 -0.62
CA VAL A 48 -4.12 -0.20 -2.05
C VAL A 48 -4.63 1.04 -2.79
N LEU A 49 -5.89 1.42 -2.57
CA LEU A 49 -6.47 2.64 -3.16
C LEU A 49 -5.70 3.90 -2.72
N LEU A 50 -5.36 4.00 -1.44
CA LEU A 50 -4.58 5.11 -0.89
C LEU A 50 -3.19 5.21 -1.51
N LEU A 51 -2.49 4.09 -1.67
CA LEU A 51 -1.18 4.04 -2.33
C LEU A 51 -1.29 4.43 -3.81
N CYS A 52 -2.33 3.99 -4.52
CA CYS A 52 -2.59 4.40 -5.90
C CYS A 52 -2.86 5.90 -6.04
N VAL A 53 -3.68 6.48 -5.15
CA VAL A 53 -3.96 7.92 -5.13
C VAL A 53 -2.69 8.71 -4.77
N ALA A 54 -1.88 8.21 -3.85
CA ALA A 54 -0.57 8.79 -3.53
C ALA A 54 0.38 8.77 -4.74
N LEU A 55 0.38 7.67 -5.50
CA LEU A 55 1.17 7.53 -6.72
C LEU A 55 0.72 8.52 -7.81
N TYR A 56 -0.60 8.68 -7.99
CA TYR A 56 -1.19 9.58 -8.98
C TYR A 56 -0.90 11.06 -8.65
N THR A 57 -1.08 11.43 -7.39
CA THR A 57 -0.87 12.83 -6.93
C THR A 57 0.60 13.22 -6.82
N LYS A 58 1.54 12.24 -6.86
CA LYS A 58 3.00 12.43 -6.72
C LYS A 58 3.41 13.31 -5.53
N THR A 59 2.56 13.43 -4.52
CA THR A 59 2.78 14.35 -3.41
C THR A 59 3.60 13.63 -2.34
N ARG A 60 4.79 14.16 -2.04
CA ARG A 60 5.75 13.54 -1.09
C ARG A 60 5.11 13.09 0.22
N TRP A 61 4.38 13.99 0.85
CA TRP A 61 3.76 13.76 2.15
C TRP A 61 2.71 12.64 2.09
N LEU A 62 2.00 12.55 0.97
CA LEU A 62 0.97 11.55 0.74
C LEU A 62 1.58 10.17 0.43
N LEU A 63 2.69 10.12 -0.29
CA LEU A 63 3.46 8.89 -0.53
C LEU A 63 4.03 8.33 0.78
N ILE A 64 4.69 9.16 1.59
CA ILE A 64 5.24 8.72 2.88
C ILE A 64 4.11 8.30 3.83
N GLY A 65 3.06 9.12 3.93
CA GLY A 65 1.92 8.85 4.81
C GLY A 65 1.19 7.55 4.45
N SER A 66 0.93 7.32 3.16
CA SER A 66 0.30 6.07 2.69
C SER A 66 1.18 4.85 2.92
N SER A 67 2.51 4.94 2.72
CA SER A 67 3.43 3.84 3.01
C SER A 67 3.50 3.49 4.50
N VAL A 68 3.57 4.49 5.38
CA VAL A 68 3.57 4.28 6.84
C VAL A 68 2.24 3.71 7.32
N PHE A 69 1.12 4.24 6.81
CA PHE A 69 -0.21 3.72 7.12
C PHE A 69 -0.38 2.26 6.67
N TYR A 70 0.12 1.92 5.47
CA TYR A 70 0.13 0.54 4.99
C TYR A 70 0.96 -0.38 5.88
N LEU A 71 2.16 0.03 6.30
CA LEU A 71 3.00 -0.74 7.22
C LEU A 71 2.31 -0.97 8.58
N PHE A 72 1.66 0.06 9.11
CA PHE A 72 0.90 -0.05 10.35
C PHE A 72 -0.26 -1.04 10.23
N LEU A 73 -1.01 -0.97 9.13
CA LEU A 73 -2.07 -1.93 8.84
C LEU A 73 -1.56 -3.37 8.70
N LEU A 74 -0.42 -3.54 8.02
CA LEU A 74 0.20 -4.84 7.84
C LEU A 74 0.62 -5.46 9.19
N LEU A 75 1.17 -4.65 10.10
CA LEU A 75 1.48 -5.09 11.47
C LEU A 75 0.22 -5.45 12.28
N LEU A 76 -0.87 -4.73 12.10
CA LEU A 76 -2.14 -4.98 12.81
C LEU A 76 -2.89 -6.20 12.25
N VAL A 77 -2.72 -6.51 10.97
CA VAL A 77 -3.33 -7.66 10.29
C VAL A 77 -2.56 -8.96 10.53
N ILE A 78 -1.23 -8.89 10.71
CA ILE A 78 -0.38 -10.07 10.93
C ILE A 78 -0.44 -10.59 12.38
N ASN A 79 -0.83 -9.75 13.33
CA ASN A 79 -0.86 -10.04 14.78
C ASN A 79 -2.25 -10.52 15.21
#